data_AF-A0A8S2EGX9-F1
#
_entry.id   AF-A0A8S2EGX9-F1
#
_cell.length_a   1.000
_cell.length_b   1.000
_cell.length_c   1.000
_cell.angle_alpha   90.00
_cell.angle_beta   90.00
_cell.angle_gamma   90.00
#
_symmetry.space_group_name_H-M   'P 1'
#
loop_
_entity.id
_entity.type
_entity.pdbx_description
1 polymer ?
#
loop_
_entity_poly.entity_id
_entity_poly.type
_entity_poly.pdbx_seq_one_letter_code
_entity_poly.pdbx_strand_id
1 'polypeptide(L)'
;MPATQRTNFVQEPVRVTIHDLRDKEKTVHLDTNALEVLKYDGSIQEEFEEGSEAQQTYYEEISDLLKKHLGVSRVFIYHYNFRSRSSPRTDEQLDDKHRNPAFFPHVDTSATGAPRVVERWIGKEEGEKVMQNRFQIINVWRPLGSNPITQKPLTICDYRSVDVEKDIHPLDVRGAGYHGASYIMSRNSQDAHIWYYLSQMRSNEMFVFKIFDSKPDTAQFAFHTAFINENEPVPNVEQTSLEIRCLIFYDK
;
A
#
# COMPACT_ATOMS: atom_id res chain seq x y z
N MET A 1 -25.96 14.60 -20.29
CA MET A 1 -24.51 14.46 -20.51
C MET A 1 -24.14 13.04 -20.13
N PRO A 2 -23.60 12.19 -21.01
CA PRO A 2 -23.12 10.87 -20.59
C PRO A 2 -21.98 11.06 -19.58
N ALA A 3 -21.95 10.25 -18.53
CA ALA A 3 -20.85 10.25 -17.56
C ALA A 3 -19.53 10.13 -18.32
N THR A 4 -18.71 11.18 -18.27
CA THR A 4 -17.37 11.16 -18.87
C THR A 4 -16.59 10.02 -18.25
N GLN A 5 -16.13 9.09 -19.08
CA GLN A 5 -15.32 7.97 -18.66
C GLN A 5 -14.08 8.52 -17.93
N ARG A 6 -14.02 8.33 -16.60
CA ARG A 6 -12.99 8.92 -15.74
C ARG A 6 -11.62 8.24 -15.87
N THR A 7 -11.57 7.10 -16.55
CA THR A 7 -10.38 6.26 -16.71
C THR A 7 -10.20 5.83 -18.17
N ASN A 8 -8.96 5.56 -18.57
CA ASN A 8 -8.59 5.11 -19.91
C ASN A 8 -8.53 3.57 -20.05
N PHE A 9 -9.09 2.82 -19.10
CA PHE A 9 -9.05 1.35 -19.08
C PHE A 9 -10.42 0.74 -18.80
N VAL A 10 -10.58 -0.51 -19.21
CA VAL A 10 -11.73 -1.37 -18.91
C VAL A 10 -11.28 -2.43 -17.92
N GLN A 11 -12.09 -2.68 -16.88
CA GLN A 11 -11.82 -3.74 -15.92
C GLN A 11 -12.46 -5.04 -16.43
N GLU A 12 -11.68 -6.11 -16.43
CA GLU A 12 -12.16 -7.45 -16.71
C GLU A 12 -11.84 -8.36 -15.51
N PRO A 13 -12.80 -9.18 -15.05
CA PRO A 13 -12.53 -10.17 -14.02
C PRO A 13 -11.50 -11.19 -14.51
N VAL A 14 -10.51 -11.48 -13.65
CA VAL A 14 -9.49 -12.51 -13.88
C VAL A 14 -9.45 -13.44 -12.68
N ARG A 15 -9.29 -14.73 -12.94
CA ARG A 15 -8.99 -15.72 -11.88
C ARG A 15 -7.47 -15.85 -11.78
N VAL A 16 -6.94 -15.62 -10.59
CA VAL A 16 -5.54 -15.80 -10.26
C VAL A 16 -5.41 -16.72 -9.05
N THR A 17 -4.27 -17.39 -8.92
CA THR A 17 -3.96 -18.13 -7.69
C THR A 17 -3.35 -17.16 -6.68
N ILE A 18 -3.88 -17.17 -5.46
CA ILE A 18 -3.37 -16.36 -4.35
C ILE A 18 -2.85 -17.31 -3.27
N HIS A 19 -1.60 -17.10 -2.87
CA HIS A 19 -0.90 -17.93 -1.90
C HIS A 19 -0.94 -17.30 -0.51
N ASP A 20 -1.28 -18.10 0.49
CA ASP A 20 -1.18 -17.69 1.89
C ASP A 20 0.29 -17.72 2.35
N LEU A 21 0.75 -16.60 2.90
CA LEU A 21 2.08 -16.44 3.49
C LEU A 21 2.18 -16.91 4.93
N ARG A 22 1.06 -17.34 5.55
CA ARG A 22 1.10 -17.84 6.92
C ARG A 22 2.16 -18.93 7.08
N ASP A 23 2.97 -18.80 8.13
CA ASP A 23 4.14 -19.64 8.44
C ASP A 23 5.32 -19.56 7.44
N LYS A 24 5.23 -18.66 6.45
CA LYS A 24 6.24 -18.38 5.43
C LYS A 24 6.58 -16.89 5.34
N GLU A 25 6.21 -16.10 6.35
CA GLU A 25 6.35 -14.65 6.37
C GLU A 25 7.81 -14.20 6.13
N LYS A 26 8.78 -15.01 6.56
CA LYS A 26 10.22 -14.76 6.41
C LYS A 26 10.79 -15.05 5.03
N THR A 27 10.00 -15.57 4.08
CA THR A 27 10.49 -15.89 2.72
C THR A 27 10.33 -14.74 1.73
N VAL A 28 9.73 -13.63 2.15
CA VAL A 28 9.53 -12.43 1.33
C VAL A 28 10.30 -11.26 1.93
N HIS A 29 10.97 -10.49 1.07
CA HIS A 29 11.78 -9.34 1.48
C HIS A 29 11.55 -8.14 0.58
N LEU A 30 11.71 -6.94 1.13
CA LEU A 30 11.48 -5.68 0.41
C LEU A 30 12.34 -5.55 -0.85
N ASP A 31 13.63 -5.84 -0.80
CA ASP A 31 14.53 -5.65 -1.96
C ASP A 31 14.35 -6.69 -3.06
N THR A 32 13.71 -7.83 -2.79
CA THR A 32 13.49 -8.91 -3.78
C THR A 32 12.04 -9.02 -4.23
N ASN A 33 11.08 -9.02 -3.30
CA ASN A 33 9.66 -9.25 -3.58
C ASN A 33 8.85 -7.95 -3.63
N ALA A 34 9.42 -6.82 -3.17
CA ALA A 34 8.72 -5.56 -2.87
C ALA A 34 7.72 -5.63 -1.71
N LEU A 35 7.72 -6.70 -0.91
CA LEU A 35 6.95 -6.82 0.31
C LEU A 35 7.73 -7.55 1.42
N GLU A 36 7.37 -7.28 2.66
CA GLU A 36 7.84 -7.95 3.86
C GLU A 36 6.73 -7.92 4.93
N VAL A 37 6.73 -8.90 5.83
CA VAL A 37 5.83 -8.94 6.98
C VAL A 37 6.62 -8.64 8.25
N LEU A 38 6.22 -7.58 8.97
CA LEU A 38 6.82 -7.21 10.24
C LEU A 38 5.82 -7.38 11.39
N LYS A 39 6.34 -7.46 12.61
CA LYS A 39 5.53 -7.41 13.83
C LYS A 39 5.39 -5.97 14.33
N TYR A 40 4.26 -5.70 14.95
CA TYR A 40 3.93 -4.41 15.56
C TYR A 40 3.55 -4.62 17.01
N ASP A 41 4.37 -4.09 17.92
CA ASP A 41 4.14 -4.16 19.37
C ASP A 41 3.67 -2.82 19.94
N GLY A 42 3.21 -1.91 19.07
CA GLY A 42 2.78 -0.57 19.46
C GLY A 42 1.37 -0.52 20.04
N SER A 43 1.04 0.65 20.59
CA SER A 43 -0.14 0.84 21.45
C SER A 43 -1.44 1.09 20.70
N ILE A 44 -1.37 1.48 19.43
CA ILE A 44 -2.54 1.95 18.69
C ILE A 44 -3.29 0.77 18.07
N GLN A 45 -4.54 0.59 18.48
CA GLN A 45 -5.38 -0.53 18.03
C GLN A 45 -6.68 -0.08 17.37
N GLU A 46 -7.00 1.22 17.38
CA GLU A 46 -8.27 1.75 16.87
C GLU A 46 -8.04 2.87 15.85
N GLU A 47 -9.13 3.30 15.19
CA GLU A 47 -9.08 4.50 14.32
C GLU A 47 -8.78 5.73 15.19
N PHE A 48 -8.15 6.74 14.60
CA PHE A 48 -7.77 7.98 15.27
C PHE A 48 -8.11 9.19 14.40
N GLU A 49 -8.25 10.33 15.05
CA GLU A 49 -8.54 11.61 14.38
C GLU A 49 -7.25 12.30 13.92
N GLU A 50 -7.36 13.13 12.88
CA GLU A 50 -6.25 13.95 12.40
C GLU A 50 -5.83 14.98 13.47
N GLY A 51 -4.53 15.05 13.74
CA GLY A 51 -3.93 15.91 14.76
C GLY A 51 -3.95 15.34 16.18
N SER A 52 -4.60 14.18 16.40
CA SER A 52 -4.70 13.56 17.73
C SER A 52 -3.36 13.03 18.26
N GLU A 53 -3.27 12.88 19.58
CA GLU A 53 -2.14 12.24 20.26
C GLU A 53 -1.94 10.78 19.80
N ALA A 54 -3.04 10.06 19.54
CA ALA A 54 -3.00 8.70 19.02
C ALA A 54 -2.35 8.64 17.63
N GLN A 55 -2.67 9.59 16.74
CA GLN A 55 -2.01 9.68 15.43
C GLN A 55 -0.51 9.95 15.58
N GLN A 56 -0.13 10.91 16.42
CA GLN A 56 1.26 11.28 16.65
C GLN A 56 2.06 10.10 17.21
N THR A 57 1.53 9.42 18.23
CA THR A 57 2.10 8.20 18.81
C THR A 57 2.27 7.12 17.75
N TYR A 58 1.24 6.86 16.93
CA TYR A 58 1.34 5.87 15.85
C TYR A 58 2.45 6.22 14.85
N TYR A 59 2.57 7.50 14.49
CA TYR A 59 3.53 7.97 13.52
C TYR A 59 4.96 7.85 14.04
N GLU A 60 5.18 8.14 15.32
CA GLU A 60 6.47 7.95 15.99
C GLU A 60 6.84 6.46 16.03
N GLU A 61 5.93 5.59 16.50
CA GLU A 61 6.16 4.16 16.60
C GLU A 61 6.52 3.54 15.23
N ILE A 62 5.79 3.90 14.16
CA ILE A 62 6.10 3.39 12.82
C ILE A 62 7.38 3.98 12.27
N SER A 63 7.62 5.28 12.47
CA SER A 63 8.85 5.93 12.00
C SER A 63 10.07 5.28 12.62
N ASP A 64 10.05 5.00 13.93
CA ASP A 64 11.16 4.38 14.64
C ASP A 64 11.37 2.92 14.22
N LEU A 65 10.28 2.17 14.03
CA LEU A 65 10.34 0.82 13.50
C LEU A 65 10.97 0.79 12.11
N LEU A 66 10.51 1.63 11.17
CA LEU A 66 11.04 1.70 9.81
C LEU A 66 12.49 2.20 9.78
N LYS A 67 12.85 3.22 10.59
CA LYS A 67 14.23 3.71 10.71
C LYS A 67 15.18 2.60 11.14
N LYS A 68 14.80 1.86 12.19
CA LYS A 68 15.60 0.74 12.70
C LYS A 68 15.70 -0.40 11.69
N HIS A 69 14.59 -0.77 11.06
CA HIS A 69 14.52 -1.90 10.12
C HIS A 69 15.30 -1.62 8.84
N LEU A 70 15.18 -0.42 8.28
CA LEU A 70 15.80 -0.04 7.00
C LEU A 70 17.19 0.59 7.15
N GLY A 71 17.61 0.90 8.39
CA GLY A 71 18.88 1.56 8.66
C GLY A 71 18.93 3.00 8.14
N VAL A 72 17.80 3.73 8.24
CA VAL A 72 17.66 5.11 7.76
C VAL A 72 17.48 6.09 8.92
N SER A 73 17.84 7.34 8.70
CA SER A 73 17.70 8.44 9.67
C SER A 73 16.34 9.14 9.58
N ARG A 74 15.71 9.13 8.39
CA ARG A 74 14.57 9.98 8.07
C ARG A 74 13.42 9.19 7.42
N VAL A 75 12.27 9.26 8.09
CA VAL A 75 10.98 8.75 7.63
C VAL A 75 9.98 9.88 7.76
N PHE A 76 9.19 10.12 6.72
CA PHE A 76 8.15 11.15 6.70
C PHE A 76 6.82 10.52 6.29
N ILE A 77 5.86 10.48 7.22
CA ILE A 77 4.51 9.94 6.98
C ILE A 77 3.63 11.07 6.48
N TYR A 78 3.17 10.97 5.23
CA TYR A 78 2.45 12.06 4.57
C TYR A 78 0.95 11.78 4.38
N HIS A 79 0.53 10.52 4.56
CA HIS A 79 -0.86 10.13 4.34
C HIS A 79 -1.22 8.88 5.14
N TYR A 80 -2.49 8.74 5.46
CA TYR A 80 -3.08 7.54 6.04
C TYR A 80 -4.50 7.33 5.51
N ASN A 81 -4.96 6.07 5.48
CA ASN A 81 -6.35 5.74 5.25
C ASN A 81 -6.79 4.55 6.10
N PHE A 82 -7.98 4.65 6.67
CA PHE A 82 -8.74 3.55 7.24
C PHE A 82 -9.62 2.92 6.18
N ARG A 83 -9.62 1.59 6.12
CA ARG A 83 -10.44 0.81 5.19
C ARG A 83 -11.30 -0.19 5.93
N SER A 84 -12.61 -0.09 5.71
CA SER A 84 -13.59 -1.10 6.08
C SER A 84 -13.41 -2.36 5.22
N ARG A 85 -13.60 -3.53 5.80
CA ARG A 85 -13.37 -4.82 5.14
C ARG A 85 -14.60 -5.70 5.11
N SER A 86 -15.50 -5.59 6.08
CA SER A 86 -16.74 -6.36 6.12
C SER A 86 -17.94 -5.55 5.63
N SER A 87 -18.05 -4.27 5.98
CA SER A 87 -19.23 -3.43 5.70
C SER A 87 -18.89 -2.22 4.81
N PRO A 88 -19.00 -2.34 3.48
CA PRO A 88 -18.62 -1.26 2.57
C PRO A 88 -19.26 0.08 2.93
N ARG A 89 -18.44 1.12 3.01
CA ARG A 89 -18.87 2.50 3.21
C ARG A 89 -19.67 2.99 2.01
N THR A 90 -20.75 3.74 2.24
CA THR A 90 -21.50 4.43 1.19
C THR A 90 -20.70 5.64 0.68
N ASP A 91 -21.10 6.21 -0.46
CA ASP A 91 -20.41 7.36 -1.05
C ASP A 91 -20.35 8.57 -0.08
N GLU A 92 -21.37 8.76 0.76
CA GLU A 92 -21.42 9.82 1.77
C GLU A 92 -20.48 9.59 2.96
N GLN A 93 -20.09 8.32 3.18
CA GLN A 93 -19.15 7.92 4.25
C GLN A 93 -17.70 7.88 3.77
N LEU A 94 -17.46 8.07 2.47
CA LEU A 94 -16.11 8.10 1.91
C LEU A 94 -15.51 9.50 2.00
N ASP A 95 -14.30 9.57 2.57
CA ASP A 95 -13.49 10.78 2.62
C ASP A 95 -12.01 10.45 2.44
N ASP A 96 -11.13 11.45 2.45
CA ASP A 96 -9.69 11.26 2.24
C ASP A 96 -9.02 10.25 3.17
N LYS A 97 -9.57 10.02 4.35
CA LYS A 97 -9.08 9.05 5.33
C LYS A 97 -9.89 7.77 5.33
N HIS A 98 -11.17 7.78 4.95
CA HIS A 98 -12.06 6.61 5.01
C HIS A 98 -12.37 6.09 3.61
N ARG A 99 -11.82 4.93 3.28
CA ARG A 99 -11.96 4.32 1.95
C ARG A 99 -12.53 2.89 2.02
N ASN A 100 -13.00 2.38 0.89
CA ASN A 100 -13.28 0.96 0.69
C ASN A 100 -12.07 0.23 0.10
N PRO A 101 -12.01 -1.12 0.15
CA PRO A 101 -10.96 -1.90 -0.50
C PRO A 101 -11.01 -1.75 -2.03
N ALA A 102 -9.84 -1.76 -2.68
CA ALA A 102 -9.74 -1.70 -4.13
C ALA A 102 -9.63 -3.11 -4.72
N PHE A 103 -10.55 -3.47 -5.61
CA PHE A 103 -10.64 -4.79 -6.25
C PHE A 103 -9.97 -4.84 -7.64
N PHE A 104 -8.96 -4.00 -7.85
CA PHE A 104 -8.11 -4.05 -9.02
C PHE A 104 -6.64 -3.88 -8.59
N PRO A 105 -5.72 -4.67 -9.17
CA PRO A 105 -4.28 -4.49 -9.01
C PRO A 105 -3.81 -3.09 -9.38
N HIS A 106 -3.20 -2.37 -8.43
CA HIS A 106 -2.65 -1.04 -8.66
C HIS A 106 -1.37 -0.77 -7.86
N VAL A 107 -0.63 0.25 -8.29
CA VAL A 107 0.42 0.92 -7.52
C VAL A 107 0.02 2.38 -7.41
N ASP A 108 0.01 2.91 -6.19
CA ASP A 108 -0.48 4.26 -5.89
C ASP A 108 0.27 5.37 -6.65
N THR A 109 1.56 5.17 -6.86
CA THR A 109 2.45 6.16 -7.45
C THR A 109 3.43 5.50 -8.40
N SER A 110 3.47 5.99 -9.63
CA SER A 110 4.40 5.59 -10.68
C SER A 110 5.79 6.21 -10.48
N ALA A 111 6.78 5.71 -11.21
CA ALA A 111 8.13 6.25 -11.18
C ALA A 111 8.21 7.74 -11.56
N THR A 112 7.37 8.20 -12.49
CA THR A 112 7.31 9.63 -12.87
C THR A 112 6.52 10.48 -11.87
N GLY A 113 5.65 9.85 -11.08
CA GLY A 113 4.89 10.50 -10.01
C GLY A 113 5.68 10.63 -8.70
N ALA A 114 6.60 9.71 -8.41
CA ALA A 114 7.30 9.66 -7.13
C ALA A 114 8.07 10.96 -6.79
N PRO A 115 8.83 11.59 -7.73
CA PRO A 115 9.45 12.89 -7.47
C PRO A 115 8.45 13.99 -7.10
N ARG A 116 7.27 14.00 -7.74
CA ARG A 116 6.21 14.98 -7.45
C ARG A 116 5.63 14.78 -6.05
N VAL A 117 5.55 13.54 -5.56
CA VAL A 117 5.13 13.26 -4.17
C VAL A 117 6.15 13.83 -3.20
N VAL A 118 7.45 13.63 -3.45
CA VAL A 118 8.52 14.23 -2.63
C VAL A 118 8.39 15.76 -2.62
N GLU A 119 8.37 16.40 -3.79
CA GLU A 119 8.29 17.86 -3.90
C GLU A 119 7.03 18.44 -3.23
N ARG A 120 5.89 17.74 -3.33
CA ARG A 120 4.62 18.17 -2.73
C ARG A 120 4.68 18.21 -1.20
N TRP A 121 5.31 17.21 -0.58
CA TRP A 121 5.25 17.01 0.87
C TRP A 121 6.49 17.48 1.62
N ILE A 122 7.65 17.47 0.95
CA ILE A 122 8.94 17.88 1.52
C ILE A 122 9.34 19.28 1.03
N GLY A 123 8.73 19.76 -0.06
CA GLY A 123 9.09 21.01 -0.72
C GLY A 123 10.13 20.78 -1.82
N LYS A 124 10.13 21.66 -2.83
CA LYS A 124 10.97 21.49 -4.02
C LYS A 124 12.47 21.51 -3.72
N GLU A 125 12.94 22.50 -2.98
CA GLU A 125 14.37 22.68 -2.70
C GLU A 125 14.95 21.51 -1.88
N GLU A 126 14.23 21.08 -0.85
CA GLU A 126 14.64 19.93 -0.04
C GLU A 126 14.46 18.62 -0.80
N GLY A 127 13.40 18.50 -1.60
CA GLY A 127 13.15 17.38 -2.50
C GLY A 127 14.31 17.14 -3.46
N GLU A 128 14.82 18.19 -4.10
CA GLU A 128 15.98 18.12 -4.99
C GLU A 128 17.24 17.59 -4.28
N LYS A 129 17.41 17.85 -2.98
CA LYS A 129 18.55 17.35 -2.18
C LYS A 129 18.38 15.88 -1.82
N VAL A 130 17.24 15.50 -1.24
CA VAL A 130 17.01 14.13 -0.76
C VAL A 130 16.95 13.12 -1.91
N MET A 131 16.46 13.54 -3.09
CA MET A 131 16.40 12.68 -4.28
C MET A 131 17.76 12.45 -4.96
N GLN A 132 18.84 13.11 -4.52
CA GLN A 132 20.20 12.77 -4.96
C GLN A 132 20.70 11.44 -4.36
N ASN A 133 20.08 11.00 -3.26
CA ASN A 133 20.33 9.71 -2.64
C ASN A 133 19.18 8.74 -2.91
N ARG A 134 19.33 7.48 -2.48
CA ARG A 134 18.19 6.54 -2.48
C ARG A 134 17.06 7.14 -1.64
N PHE A 135 15.87 7.14 -2.20
CA PHE A 135 14.61 7.34 -1.51
C PHE A 135 13.59 6.28 -1.93
N GLN A 136 12.61 6.04 -1.06
CA GLN A 136 11.51 5.11 -1.31
C GLN A 136 10.18 5.74 -0.93
N ILE A 137 9.10 5.26 -1.57
CA ILE A 137 7.74 5.39 -1.07
C ILE A 137 7.35 3.99 -0.58
N ILE A 138 7.07 3.86 0.71
CA ILE A 138 6.64 2.61 1.33
C ILE A 138 5.26 2.80 1.93
N ASN A 139 4.39 1.83 1.68
CA ASN A 139 3.14 1.72 2.42
C ASN A 139 3.32 0.70 3.55
N VAL A 140 2.77 1.03 4.71
CA VAL A 140 2.60 0.09 5.82
C VAL A 140 1.10 -0.15 5.98
N TRP A 141 0.71 -1.42 5.93
CA TRP A 141 -0.68 -1.83 6.06
C TRP A 141 -0.84 -2.81 7.22
N ARG A 142 -1.82 -2.56 8.10
CA ARG A 142 -2.14 -3.50 9.17
C ARG A 142 -3.64 -3.50 9.53
N PRO A 143 -4.13 -4.60 10.10
CA PRO A 143 -5.42 -4.62 10.80
C PRO A 143 -5.47 -3.67 12.00
N LEU A 144 -6.68 -3.24 12.35
CA LEU A 144 -7.01 -2.60 13.61
C LEU A 144 -8.01 -3.49 14.38
N GLY A 145 -8.05 -3.31 15.70
CA GLY A 145 -8.93 -4.02 16.61
C GLY A 145 -8.42 -5.40 17.02
N SER A 146 -9.21 -6.09 17.82
CA SER A 146 -8.88 -7.40 18.39
C SER A 146 -9.12 -8.58 17.44
N ASN A 147 -9.93 -8.37 16.40
CA ASN A 147 -10.30 -9.41 15.44
C ASN A 147 -9.35 -9.45 14.25
N PRO A 148 -8.97 -10.64 13.77
CA PRO A 148 -8.17 -10.75 12.56
C PRO A 148 -8.95 -10.29 11.33
N ILE A 149 -8.26 -9.86 10.28
CA ILE A 149 -8.86 -9.66 8.96
C ILE A 149 -9.05 -11.03 8.29
N THR A 150 -10.29 -11.34 7.95
CA THR A 150 -10.68 -12.54 7.18
C THR A 150 -11.40 -12.18 5.89
N GLN A 151 -12.04 -11.01 5.85
CA GLN A 151 -12.71 -10.48 4.66
C GLN A 151 -11.83 -9.48 3.93
N LYS A 152 -11.84 -9.55 2.60
CA LYS A 152 -11.16 -8.59 1.71
C LYS A 152 -9.71 -8.32 2.12
N PRO A 153 -8.87 -9.32 2.44
CA PRO A 153 -7.51 -9.09 2.92
C PRO A 153 -6.68 -8.34 1.88
N LEU A 154 -5.68 -7.57 2.34
CA LEU A 154 -4.69 -7.00 1.43
C LEU A 154 -3.92 -8.14 0.75
N THR A 155 -3.77 -8.01 -0.55
CA THR A 155 -3.04 -8.97 -1.39
C THR A 155 -2.02 -8.23 -2.22
N ILE A 156 -0.81 -8.74 -2.26
CA ILE A 156 0.36 -8.09 -2.86
C ILE A 156 1.01 -9.05 -3.85
N CYS A 157 1.33 -8.57 -5.05
CA CYS A 157 2.02 -9.34 -6.07
C CYS A 157 3.53 -9.35 -5.80
N ASP A 158 4.16 -10.52 -5.89
CA ASP A 158 5.61 -10.67 -5.88
C ASP A 158 6.21 -9.97 -7.10
N TYR A 159 7.02 -8.92 -6.87
CA TYR A 159 7.63 -8.16 -7.95
C TYR A 159 8.41 -9.01 -8.95
N ARG A 160 9.02 -10.12 -8.52
CA ARG A 160 9.80 -11.01 -9.39
C ARG A 160 8.97 -11.72 -10.45
N SER A 161 7.65 -11.75 -10.26
CA SER A 161 6.70 -12.34 -11.19
C SER A 161 6.10 -11.34 -12.19
N VAL A 162 6.43 -10.04 -12.06
CA VAL A 162 5.91 -8.96 -12.90
C VAL A 162 6.84 -8.72 -14.08
N ASP A 163 6.30 -8.78 -15.31
CA ASP A 163 6.98 -8.32 -16.52
C ASP A 163 6.76 -6.81 -16.66
N VAL A 164 7.73 -6.00 -16.24
CA VAL A 164 7.60 -4.53 -16.18
C VAL A 164 7.24 -3.88 -17.52
N GLU A 165 7.61 -4.50 -18.64
CA GLU A 165 7.35 -3.96 -19.98
C GLU A 165 5.91 -4.28 -20.45
N LYS A 166 5.30 -5.36 -19.95
CA LYS A 166 4.00 -5.85 -20.44
C LYS A 166 2.87 -5.68 -19.43
N ASP A 167 3.19 -5.70 -18.15
CA ASP A 167 2.22 -5.74 -17.06
C ASP A 167 1.90 -4.36 -16.50
N ILE A 168 2.65 -3.32 -16.86
CA ILE A 168 2.44 -1.96 -16.35
C ILE A 168 1.65 -1.12 -17.35
N HIS A 169 0.49 -0.60 -16.94
CA HIS A 169 -0.24 0.44 -17.65
C HIS A 169 -0.26 1.73 -16.82
N PRO A 170 0.35 2.84 -17.31
CA PRO A 170 0.29 4.11 -16.61
C PRO A 170 -1.14 4.66 -16.63
N LEU A 171 -1.61 5.06 -15.46
CA LEU A 171 -2.89 5.73 -15.26
C LEU A 171 -2.63 7.16 -14.79
N ASP A 172 -3.01 8.13 -15.62
CA ASP A 172 -3.10 9.52 -15.23
C ASP A 172 -4.45 9.78 -14.54
N VAL A 173 -4.42 9.98 -13.23
CA VAL A 173 -5.58 10.46 -12.47
C VAL A 173 -5.59 11.98 -12.54
N ARG A 174 -6.49 12.53 -13.37
CA ARG A 174 -6.70 13.97 -13.50
C ARG A 174 -7.74 14.45 -12.48
N GLY A 175 -7.29 15.19 -11.47
CA GLY A 175 -8.14 15.88 -10.49
C GLY A 175 -7.69 17.33 -10.30
N ALA A 176 -8.54 18.18 -9.72
CA ALA A 176 -8.30 19.62 -9.57
C ALA A 176 -6.94 19.92 -8.90
N GLY A 177 -5.92 20.22 -9.70
CA GLY A 177 -4.57 20.58 -9.25
C GLY A 177 -3.57 19.43 -9.01
N TYR A 178 -3.96 18.17 -9.21
CA TYR A 178 -3.07 17.02 -9.00
C TYR A 178 -3.06 16.10 -10.23
N HIS A 179 -1.86 15.89 -10.77
CA HIS A 179 -1.58 14.82 -11.74
C HIS A 179 -1.05 13.62 -10.97
N GLY A 180 -1.97 12.80 -10.47
CA GLY A 180 -1.63 11.49 -9.93
C GLY A 180 -1.20 10.60 -11.07
N ALA A 181 -0.03 9.99 -10.97
CA ALA A 181 0.42 9.01 -11.93
C ALA A 181 0.54 7.70 -11.17
N SER A 182 -0.31 6.73 -11.49
CA SER A 182 -0.39 5.41 -10.84
C SER A 182 -0.11 4.31 -11.88
N TYR A 183 0.11 3.08 -11.43
CA TYR A 183 0.14 1.93 -12.32
C TYR A 183 -1.09 1.07 -12.11
N ILE A 184 -1.66 0.56 -13.20
CA ILE A 184 -2.64 -0.52 -13.20
C ILE A 184 -1.99 -1.73 -13.85
N MET A 185 -2.29 -2.92 -13.34
CA MET A 185 -1.70 -4.14 -13.89
C MET A 185 -2.44 -4.61 -15.14
N SER A 186 -1.70 -5.05 -16.14
CA SER A 186 -2.24 -5.79 -17.28
C SER A 186 -2.63 -7.21 -16.90
N ARG A 187 -3.59 -7.78 -17.64
CA ARG A 187 -3.91 -9.20 -17.58
C ARG A 187 -2.99 -10.09 -18.42
N ASN A 188 -2.09 -9.51 -19.20
CA ASN A 188 -1.32 -10.21 -20.24
C ASN A 188 -0.51 -11.41 -19.71
N SER A 189 0.06 -11.28 -18.51
CA SER A 189 0.90 -12.30 -17.89
C SER A 189 0.27 -12.90 -16.62
N GLN A 190 -1.08 -12.91 -16.53
CA GLN A 190 -1.83 -13.28 -15.32
C GLN A 190 -1.40 -14.62 -14.69
N ASP A 191 -1.02 -15.61 -15.50
CA ASP A 191 -0.68 -16.97 -15.04
C ASP A 191 0.75 -17.04 -14.48
N ALA A 192 1.59 -16.04 -14.77
CA ALA A 192 2.94 -15.91 -14.23
C ALA A 192 2.96 -15.20 -12.87
N HIS A 193 1.94 -14.38 -12.57
CA HIS A 193 1.89 -13.56 -11.36
C HIS A 193 1.75 -14.40 -10.10
N ILE A 194 2.60 -14.12 -9.11
CA ILE A 194 2.55 -14.77 -7.80
C ILE A 194 1.96 -13.78 -6.80
N TRP A 195 0.76 -14.07 -6.32
CA TRP A 195 0.05 -13.22 -5.36
C TRP A 195 0.14 -13.77 -3.96
N TYR A 196 0.32 -12.89 -2.98
CA TYR A 196 0.40 -13.23 -1.58
C TYR A 196 -0.64 -12.49 -0.75
N TYR A 197 -1.21 -13.18 0.23
CA TYR A 197 -1.94 -12.58 1.35
C TYR A 197 -1.49 -13.26 2.65
N LEU A 198 -1.89 -12.73 3.81
CA LEU A 198 -1.63 -13.35 5.10
C LEU A 198 -2.96 -13.70 5.76
N SER A 199 -3.25 -14.99 5.92
CA SER A 199 -4.51 -15.44 6.54
C SER A 199 -4.60 -15.05 8.01
N GLN A 200 -5.81 -14.73 8.46
CA GLN A 200 -6.12 -14.31 9.82
C GLN A 200 -5.15 -13.26 10.38
N MET A 201 -4.73 -12.30 9.54
CA MET A 201 -3.78 -11.27 9.93
C MET A 201 -4.33 -10.44 11.08
N ARG A 202 -3.53 -10.27 12.14
CA ARG A 202 -3.91 -9.54 13.37
C ARG A 202 -3.25 -8.16 13.43
N SER A 203 -3.71 -7.32 14.36
CA SER A 203 -3.24 -5.93 14.51
C SER A 203 -1.77 -5.79 14.92
N ASN A 204 -1.16 -6.86 15.43
CA ASN A 204 0.27 -6.96 15.74
C ASN A 204 1.12 -7.44 14.55
N GLU A 205 0.55 -7.51 13.36
CA GLU A 205 1.21 -7.88 12.12
C GLU A 205 1.01 -6.77 11.10
N MET A 206 2.04 -6.46 10.31
CA MET A 206 1.97 -5.46 9.25
C MET A 206 2.60 -5.97 7.97
N PHE A 207 1.99 -5.62 6.84
CA PHE A 207 2.66 -5.65 5.55
C PHE A 207 3.40 -4.33 5.37
N VAL A 208 4.67 -4.41 5.02
CA VAL A 208 5.47 -3.29 4.56
C VAL A 208 5.78 -3.58 3.09
N PHE A 209 5.41 -2.67 2.19
CA PHE A 209 5.58 -2.89 0.76
C PHE A 209 5.90 -1.62 0.01
N LYS A 210 6.63 -1.77 -1.09
CA LYS A 210 7.12 -0.64 -1.88
C LYS A 210 6.03 -0.15 -2.82
N ILE A 211 5.84 1.16 -2.85
CA ILE A 211 5.16 1.85 -3.95
C ILE A 211 6.20 2.36 -4.95
N PHE A 212 7.38 2.76 -4.47
CA PHE A 212 8.49 3.20 -5.31
C PHE A 212 9.82 2.99 -4.59
N ASP A 213 10.86 2.68 -5.36
CA ASP A 213 12.27 2.67 -4.93
C ASP A 213 13.15 3.23 -6.04
N SER A 214 13.95 4.23 -5.71
CA SER A 214 14.90 4.83 -6.66
C SER A 214 16.16 4.00 -6.89
N LYS A 215 16.43 2.99 -6.03
CA LYS A 215 17.62 2.15 -6.19
C LYS A 215 17.41 1.17 -7.37
N PRO A 216 18.30 1.18 -8.38
CA PRO A 216 18.27 0.18 -9.44
C PRO A 216 18.55 -1.23 -8.88
N ASP A 217 18.19 -2.25 -9.66
CA ASP A 217 18.47 -3.67 -9.33
C ASP A 217 17.83 -4.21 -8.04
N THR A 218 16.80 -3.53 -7.54
CA THR A 218 15.93 -4.02 -6.47
C THR A 218 14.49 -4.00 -6.93
N ALA A 219 13.63 -4.74 -6.22
CA ALA A 219 12.20 -4.65 -6.44
C ALA A 219 11.73 -3.21 -6.24
N GLN A 220 11.09 -2.63 -7.26
CA GLN A 220 10.82 -1.19 -7.33
C GLN A 220 9.45 -0.79 -6.77
N PHE A 221 8.46 -1.67 -6.89
CA PHE A 221 7.09 -1.43 -6.46
C PHE A 221 6.37 -2.77 -6.26
N ALA A 222 5.22 -2.76 -5.62
CA ALA A 222 4.34 -3.91 -5.51
C ALA A 222 2.92 -3.54 -5.92
N PHE A 223 2.40 -4.24 -6.93
CA PHE A 223 0.97 -4.18 -7.20
C PHE A 223 0.21 -4.79 -6.03
N HIS A 224 -0.84 -4.11 -5.61
CA HIS A 224 -1.68 -4.59 -4.51
C HIS A 224 -3.18 -4.40 -4.82
N THR A 225 -3.98 -5.21 -4.15
CA THR A 225 -5.44 -5.25 -4.30
C THR A 225 -6.06 -5.92 -3.08
N ALA A 226 -7.38 -6.07 -3.08
CA ALA A 226 -8.10 -6.98 -2.19
C ALA A 226 -8.87 -8.00 -3.03
N PHE A 227 -9.08 -9.20 -2.49
CA PHE A 227 -9.95 -10.22 -3.08
C PHE A 227 -11.05 -10.65 -2.10
N ILE A 228 -12.14 -11.19 -2.62
CA ILE A 228 -13.18 -11.78 -1.77
C ILE A 228 -12.72 -13.19 -1.37
N ASN A 229 -12.51 -13.40 -0.07
CA ASN A 229 -12.14 -14.71 0.46
C ASN A 229 -13.40 -15.53 0.77
N GLU A 230 -13.85 -16.31 -0.20
CA GLU A 230 -15.06 -17.15 -0.08
C GLU A 230 -14.89 -18.33 0.91
N ASN A 231 -13.65 -18.62 1.33
CA ASN A 231 -13.37 -19.70 2.29
C ASN A 231 -13.55 -19.28 3.75
N GLU A 232 -13.72 -17.99 4.02
CA GLU A 232 -13.90 -17.46 5.38
C GLU A 232 -15.32 -16.93 5.56
N PRO A 233 -15.98 -17.22 6.69
CA PRO A 233 -17.28 -16.63 6.97
C PRO A 233 -17.16 -15.11 7.10
N VAL A 234 -18.26 -14.43 6.75
CA VAL A 234 -18.38 -12.99 7.01
C VAL A 234 -18.45 -12.81 8.54
N PRO A 235 -17.59 -11.98 9.14
CA PRO A 235 -17.58 -11.74 10.58
C PRO A 235 -18.84 -10.98 11.00
N ASN A 236 -19.26 -11.19 12.25
CA ASN A 236 -20.40 -10.47 12.84
C ASN A 236 -20.03 -9.06 13.34
N VAL A 237 -18.76 -8.66 13.18
CA VAL A 237 -18.19 -7.40 13.66
C VAL A 237 -17.39 -6.77 12.54
N GLU A 238 -17.34 -5.44 12.53
CA GLU A 238 -16.59 -4.73 11.49
C GLU A 238 -15.09 -5.02 11.61
N GLN A 239 -14.48 -5.31 10.46
CA GLN A 239 -13.05 -5.47 10.29
C GLN A 239 -12.49 -4.22 9.62
N THR A 240 -11.57 -3.54 10.29
CA THR A 240 -10.93 -2.31 9.80
C THR A 240 -9.44 -2.52 9.64
N SER A 241 -8.86 -1.90 8.63
CA SER A 241 -7.41 -1.82 8.45
C SER A 241 -6.93 -0.39 8.30
N LEU A 242 -5.67 -0.13 8.65
CA LEU A 242 -4.97 1.13 8.47
C LEU A 242 -3.84 0.95 7.46
N GLU A 243 -3.81 1.82 6.45
CA GLU A 243 -2.68 2.01 5.56
C GLU A 243 -2.06 3.37 5.84
N ILE A 244 -0.73 3.44 5.99
CA ILE A 244 0.02 4.69 6.02
C ILE A 244 1.04 4.71 4.89
N ARG A 245 1.32 5.91 4.39
CA ARG A 245 2.24 6.14 3.29
C ARG A 245 3.42 6.95 3.77
N CYS A 246 4.61 6.41 3.54
CA CYS A 246 5.86 6.89 4.10
C CYS A 246 6.82 7.24 2.97
N LEU A 247 7.44 8.41 3.06
CA LEU A 247 8.66 8.73 2.35
C LEU A 247 9.85 8.31 3.22
N ILE A 248 10.74 7.52 2.63
CA ILE A 248 11.94 7.02 3.28
C ILE A 248 13.15 7.63 2.59
N PHE A 249 14.01 8.30 3.34
CA PHE A 249 15.20 8.95 2.80
C PHE A 249 16.47 8.32 3.42
N TYR A 250 17.44 8.04 2.56
CA TYR A 250 18.74 7.48 2.94
C TYR A 250 19.83 8.56 2.95
N ASP A 251 19.41 9.82 3.07
CA ASP A 251 20.29 10.96 3.29
C ASP A 251 21.01 10.82 4.64
N LYS A 252 22.29 11.17 4.64
CA LYS A 252 23.14 11.19 5.84
C LYS A 252 23.32 12.61 6.32
#